data_AF-A0A1I6LLJ7-F1
#
_entry.id   AF-A0A1I6LLJ7-F1
#
_cell.length_a   1.000
_cell.length_b   1.000
_cell.length_c   1.000
_cell.angle_alpha   90.00
_cell.angle_beta   90.00
_cell.angle_gamma   90.00
#
_symmetry.space_group_name_H-M   'P 1'
#
loop_
_entity.id
_entity.type
_entity.pdbx_description
1 polymer ?
#
loop_
_entity_poly.entity_id
_entity_poly.type
_entity_poly.pdbx_seq_one_letter_code
_entity_poly.pdbx_strand_id
1 'polypeptide(L)' 'MSVLTSISFFEVTMALLFVGFAERVLLGYAPASMVGRQGWLLRGEIEE' A
#
# COMPACT_ATOMS: atom_id res chain seq x y z
N MET A 1 -24.61 16.79 -7.48
CA MET A 1 -23.94 15.61 -8.08
C MET A 1 -23.27 14.83 -6.97
N SER A 2 -23.45 13.51 -6.91
CA SER A 2 -22.90 12.66 -5.85
C SER A 2 -21.41 12.38 -6.11
N VAL A 3 -20.58 12.52 -5.09
CA VAL A 3 -19.11 12.37 -5.14
C VAL A 3 -18.69 10.96 -5.59
N LEU A 4 -19.49 9.94 -5.28
CA LEU A 4 -19.21 8.55 -5.65
C LEU A 4 -19.47 8.27 -7.13
N THR A 5 -20.33 9.07 -7.78
CA THR A 5 -20.61 8.95 -9.23
C THR A 5 -19.63 9.70 -10.12
N SER A 6 -18.76 10.54 -9.53
CA SER A 6 -17.71 11.24 -10.28
C SER A 6 -16.37 10.50 -10.30
N ILE A 7 -16.25 9.38 -9.58
CA ILE A 7 -15.02 8.58 -9.56
C ILE A 7 -15.01 7.67 -10.79
N SER A 8 -14.08 7.94 -11.69
CA SER A 8 -13.83 7.15 -12.89
C SER A 8 -13.02 5.89 -12.58
N PHE A 9 -13.15 4.88 -13.45
CA PHE A 9 -12.35 3.66 -13.36
C PHE A 9 -10.84 3.95 -13.36
N PHE A 10 -10.41 4.94 -14.14
CA PHE A 10 -9.01 5.35 -14.21
C PHE A 10 -8.49 5.92 -12.89
N GLU A 11 -9.29 6.72 -12.18
CA GLU A 11 -8.90 7.24 -10.87
C GLU A 11 -8.74 6.12 -9.84
N VAL A 12 -9.61 5.10 -9.89
CA VAL A 12 -9.49 3.92 -9.03
C VAL A 12 -8.21 3.14 -9.34
N THR A 13 -7.88 2.91 -10.61
CA THR A 13 -6.66 2.16 -10.98
C THR A 13 -5.39 2.95 -10.64
N MET A 14 -5.39 4.27 -10.86
CA MET A 14 -4.28 5.13 -10.44
C MET A 14 -4.11 5.15 -8.93
N ALA A 15 -5.20 5.20 -8.16
CA ALA A 15 -5.15 5.13 -6.71
C ALA A 15 -4.55 3.80 -6.23
N LEU A 16 -4.98 2.67 -6.79
CA LEU A 16 -4.42 1.35 -6.45
C LEU A 16 -2.93 1.25 -6.78
N LEU A 17 -2.52 1.73 -7.96
CA LEU A 17 -1.10 1.77 -8.33
C LEU A 17 -0.30 2.64 -7.37
N PHE A 18 -0.79 3.84 -7.06
CA PHE A 18 -0.12 4.76 -6.15
C PHE A 18 0.03 4.18 -4.75
N VAL A 19 -1.04 3.56 -4.21
CA VAL A 19 -1.00 2.89 -2.91
C VAL A 19 0.02 1.75 -2.93
N GLY A 20 0.05 0.92 -3.97
CA GLY A 20 1.04 -0.15 -4.11
C GLY A 20 2.49 0.36 -4.15
N PHE A 21 2.75 1.46 -4.86
CA PHE A 21 4.07 2.09 -4.85
C PHE A 21 4.43 2.66 -3.47
N ALA A 22 3.50 3.36 -2.84
CA ALA A 22 3.70 3.93 -1.52
C ALA A 22 3.98 2.84 -0.47
N GLU A 23 3.25 1.73 -0.50
CA GLU A 23 3.48 0.58 0.37
C GLU A 23 4.87 -0.02 0.15
N ARG A 24 5.31 -0.16 -1.10
CA ARG A 24 6.64 -0.69 -1.43
C ARG A 24 7.76 0.22 -0.94
N VAL A 25 7.58 1.54 -1.04
CA VAL A 25 8.51 2.54 -0.50
C VAL A 25 8.52 2.47 1.03
N LEU A 26 7.35 2.42 1.66
CA LEU A 26 7.22 2.30 3.12
C LEU A 26 7.92 1.04 3.63
N LEU A 27 7.73 -0.11 2.99
CA LEU A 27 8.43 -1.35 3.34
C LEU A 27 9.95 -1.24 3.26
N GLY A 28 10.48 -0.44 2.33
CA GLY A 28 11.92 -0.21 2.18
C GLY A 28 12.55 0.63 3.30
N TYR A 29 11.76 1.49 3.96
CA TYR A 29 12.25 2.42 4.99
C TYR A 29 11.62 2.22 6.37
N ALA A 30 10.60 1.37 6.49
CA ALA A 30 9.91 1.12 7.73
C ALA A 30 10.80 0.33 8.70
N PRO A 31 10.76 0.66 10.00
CA PRO A 31 11.52 -0.06 11.01
C PRO A 31 11.06 -1.52 11.09
N ALA A 32 12.00 -2.43 11.40
CA ALA A 32 11.73 -3.86 11.49
C ALA A 32 10.63 -4.22 12.52
N SER A 33 10.37 -3.35 13.50
CA SER A 33 9.27 -3.51 14.45
C SER A 33 7.87 -3.29 13.85
N MET A 34 7.76 -2.60 12.71
CA MET A 34 6.50 -2.37 12.00
C MET A 34 6.27 -3.33 10.82
N VAL A 35 7.27 -4.16 10.51
CA VAL A 35 7.31 -5.01 9.31
C VAL A 35 7.47 -6.48 9.72
N GLY A 36 6.65 -7.39 9.18
CA GLY A 36 6.72 -8.84 9.48
C GLY A 36 5.51 -9.38 10.25
N ARG A 37 5.60 -10.60 10.82
CA ARG A 37 4.45 -11.35 11.38
C ARG A 37 3.67 -10.63 12.48
N GLN A 38 4.35 -9.75 13.22
CA GLN A 38 3.78 -8.96 14.32
C GLN A 38 3.62 -7.47 13.93
N GLY A 39 4.11 -7.09 12.75
CA GLY A 39 4.02 -5.74 12.20
C GLY A 39 2.77 -5.54 11.35
N TRP A 40 2.49 -4.29 10.98
CA TRP A 40 1.35 -3.95 10.11
C TRP A 40 1.66 -4.14 8.63
N LEU A 41 2.95 -4.13 8.25
CA LEU A 41 3.40 -4.21 6.86
C LEU A 41 3.89 -5.62 6.54
N LEU A 42 3.29 -6.23 5.52
CA LEU A 42 3.64 -7.56 5.02
C LEU A 42 4.90 -7.46 4.13
N ARG A 43 6.01 -8.07 4.56
CA ARG A 43 7.22 -8.19 3.76
C ARG A 43 7.23 -9.55 3.07
N GLY A 44 7.50 -9.59 1.76
CA GLY A 44 7.53 -10.83 0.98
C GLY A 44 8.75 -11.73 1.25
N GLU A 45 9.85 -11.14 1.72
CA GLU A 45 11.04 -11.86 2.16
C GLU A 45 11.17 -11.73 3.68
N ILE A 46 10.69 -12.75 4.40
CA ILE A 46 10.99 -12.94 5.82
C ILE A 46 11.79 -14.24 5.86
N GLU A 47 13.12 -14.13 5.92
CA GLU A 47 13.93 -15.23 6.46
C GLU A 47 13.73 -15.22 7.99
N GLU A 48 13.47 -16.40 8.56
CA GLU A 48 13.22 -16.59 9.99
C GLU A 48 14.39 -16.14 10.89
#